data_AF-A0A3T1AXC7-F1
#
_entry.id   AF-A0A3T1AXC7-F1
#
_cell.length_a   1.000
_cell.length_b   1.000
_cell.length_c   1.000
_cell.angle_alpha   90.00
_cell.angle_beta   90.00
_cell.angle_gamma   90.00
#
_symmetry.space_group_name_H-M   'P 1'
#
loop_
_entity.id
_entity.type
_entity.pdbx_description
1 polymer ?
#
loop_
_entity_poly.entity_id
_entity_poly.type
_entity_poly.pdbx_seq_one_letter_code
_entity_poly.pdbx_strand_id
1 'polypeptide(L)'
;MVILLLLLLIGAGIGALVAGNRRGRAPRGDDVLADARAEARHWYERLGGQLVNLRADSDLARQALVDATERHQAAGGQLAQAQTVTQFRLARESALEGLAYVRAARIALGLDPGPELPPLASAQSVGSIAEEQDLGAYRVGPRPTPATPYYYPGGYQNGRPMPAGYYSTPWWKTALAAGAGTLGGMLLFDSLLGGIGHHHGGPGPFDGDFL
;
A
#
# COMPACT_ATOMS: atom_id res chain seq x y z
N MET A 1 56.88 22.65 -26.23
CA MET A 1 55.52 22.24 -26.67
C MET A 1 55.07 20.91 -26.06
N VAL A 2 55.90 19.86 -26.08
CA VAL A 2 55.56 18.52 -25.54
C VAL A 2 55.15 18.53 -24.06
N ILE A 3 55.84 19.30 -23.21
CA ILE A 3 55.54 19.40 -21.77
C ILE A 3 54.16 20.03 -21.51
N LEU A 4 53.77 21.02 -22.31
CA LEU A 4 52.47 21.69 -22.19
C LEU A 4 51.30 20.76 -22.57
N LEU A 5 51.50 19.93 -23.60
CA LEU A 5 50.55 18.90 -24.04
C LEU A 5 50.36 17.83 -22.96
N LEU A 6 51.44 17.43 -22.30
CA LEU A 6 51.40 16.45 -21.20
C LEU A 6 50.61 16.97 -19.99
N LEU A 7 50.81 18.23 -19.61
CA LEU A 7 50.07 18.85 -18.51
C LEU A 7 48.57 18.99 -18.82
N LEU A 8 48.22 19.29 -20.08
CA LEU A 8 46.82 19.39 -20.51
C LEU A 8 46.11 18.02 -20.46
N LEU A 9 46.79 16.95 -20.90
CA LEU A 9 46.26 15.59 -20.84
C LEU A 9 46.06 15.10 -19.40
N ILE A 10 46.99 15.41 -18.51
CA ILE A 10 46.88 15.05 -17.09
C ILE A 10 45.72 15.84 -16.43
N GLY A 11 45.61 17.14 -16.71
CA GLY A 11 44.51 17.97 -16.22
C GLY A 11 43.14 17.48 -16.71
N ALA A 12 43.04 17.11 -17.98
CA ALA A 12 41.82 16.54 -18.56
C ALA A 12 41.47 15.17 -17.96
N GLY A 13 42.46 14.31 -17.73
CA GLY A 13 42.28 13.01 -17.07
C GLY A 13 41.79 13.13 -15.63
N ILE A 14 42.37 14.04 -14.85
CA ILE A 14 41.94 14.31 -13.47
C ILE A 14 40.55 14.94 -13.46
N GLY A 15 40.27 15.88 -14.37
CA GLY A 15 38.94 16.49 -14.52
C GLY A 15 37.85 15.47 -14.87
N ALA A 16 38.16 14.52 -15.76
CA ALA A 16 37.25 13.43 -16.12
C ALA A 16 37.03 12.44 -14.96
N LEU A 17 38.07 12.13 -14.18
CA LEU A 17 37.96 11.26 -13.00
C LEU A 17 37.07 11.89 -11.90
N VAL A 18 37.26 13.18 -11.63
CA VAL A 18 36.45 13.93 -10.65
C VAL A 18 35.00 14.12 -11.14
N ALA A 19 34.78 14.28 -12.45
CA ALA A 19 33.43 14.33 -13.03
C ALA A 19 32.73 12.96 -12.99
N GLY A 20 33.47 11.86 -13.21
CA GLY A 20 32.99 10.48 -13.12
C GLY A 20 32.61 10.06 -11.70
N ASN A 21 33.34 10.53 -10.68
CA ASN A 21 33.08 10.23 -9.27
C ASN A 21 31.86 10.96 -8.67
N ARG A 22 31.22 11.90 -9.38
CA ARG A 22 29.95 12.51 -8.95
C ARG A 22 28.74 11.59 -9.09
N ARG A 23 28.93 10.36 -9.62
CA ARG A 23 27.90 9.33 -9.79
C ARG A 23 27.49 8.62 -8.49
N GLY A 24 28.12 8.94 -7.35
CA GLY A 24 27.69 8.50 -6.02
C GLY A 24 26.72 9.48 -5.35
N ARG A 25 25.70 9.97 -6.07
CA ARG A 25 24.72 10.89 -5.49
C ARG A 25 23.77 10.09 -4.62
N ALA A 26 23.88 10.24 -3.29
CA ALA A 26 22.82 9.80 -2.38
C ALA A 26 21.47 10.35 -2.92
N PRO A 27 20.42 9.52 -2.99
CA PRO A 27 19.12 9.95 -3.51
C PRO A 27 18.70 11.25 -2.84
N ARG A 28 18.37 12.28 -3.62
CA ARG A 28 17.77 13.48 -3.03
C ARG A 28 16.39 13.09 -2.49
N GLY A 29 15.89 13.80 -1.47
CA GLY A 29 14.55 13.53 -0.93
C GLY A 29 13.46 13.50 -2.01
N ASP A 30 13.60 14.32 -3.04
CA ASP A 30 12.72 14.38 -4.21
C ASP A 30 12.73 13.08 -5.04
N ASP A 31 13.90 12.45 -5.20
CA ASP A 31 14.03 11.19 -5.95
C ASP A 31 13.31 10.07 -5.20
N VAL A 32 13.50 9.98 -3.87
CA VAL A 32 12.84 8.98 -3.02
C VAL A 32 11.32 9.15 -3.01
N LEU A 33 10.84 10.39 -3.01
CA LEU A 33 9.41 10.68 -3.08
C LEU A 33 8.82 10.29 -4.44
N ALA A 34 9.52 10.60 -5.53
CA ALA A 34 9.11 10.25 -6.88
C ALA A 34 9.04 8.72 -7.07
N ASP A 35 10.04 7.99 -6.57
CA ASP A 35 10.08 6.53 -6.62
C ASP A 35 8.91 5.90 -5.84
N ALA A 36 8.65 6.37 -4.62
CA ALA A 36 7.53 5.87 -3.81
C ALA A 36 6.18 6.12 -4.48
N ARG A 37 6.00 7.29 -5.12
CA ARG A 37 4.81 7.61 -5.91
C ARG A 37 4.66 6.69 -7.11
N ALA A 38 5.74 6.46 -7.85
CA ALA A 38 5.74 5.60 -9.03
C ALA A 38 5.40 4.15 -8.66
N GLU A 39 5.99 3.64 -7.57
CA GLU A 39 5.71 2.28 -7.09
C GLU A 39 4.24 2.13 -6.66
N ALA A 40 3.71 3.07 -5.87
CA ALA A 40 2.31 3.05 -5.46
C ALA A 40 1.35 3.07 -6.67
N ARG A 41 1.65 3.93 -7.66
CA ARG A 41 0.86 4.04 -8.87
C ARG A 41 0.90 2.77 -9.72
N HIS A 42 2.07 2.17 -9.89
CA HIS A 42 2.23 0.89 -10.60
C HIS A 42 1.32 -0.20 -10.00
N TRP A 43 1.31 -0.37 -8.67
CA TRP A 43 0.49 -1.39 -8.03
C TRP A 43 -1.01 -1.06 -8.10
N TYR A 44 -1.38 0.21 -7.96
CA TYR A 44 -2.76 0.67 -8.12
C TYR A 44 -3.29 0.39 -9.54
N GLU A 45 -2.53 0.76 -10.57
CA GLU A 45 -2.89 0.52 -11.97
C GLU A 45 -3.00 -0.98 -12.28
N ARG A 46 -2.08 -1.78 -11.74
CA ARG A 46 -2.15 -3.24 -11.85
C ARG A 46 -3.42 -3.81 -11.20
N LEU A 47 -3.81 -3.32 -10.02
CA LEU A 47 -5.06 -3.72 -9.36
C LEU A 47 -6.27 -3.37 -10.22
N GLY A 48 -6.36 -2.13 -10.71
CA GLY A 48 -7.43 -1.69 -11.60
C GLY A 48 -7.52 -2.55 -12.86
N GLY A 49 -6.37 -2.88 -13.46
CA GLY A 49 -6.30 -3.78 -14.61
C GLY A 49 -6.83 -5.19 -14.32
N GLN A 50 -6.58 -5.75 -13.14
CA GLN A 50 -7.15 -7.05 -12.76
C GLN A 50 -8.66 -6.98 -12.55
N LEU A 51 -9.16 -5.93 -11.89
CA LEU A 51 -10.59 -5.76 -11.60
C LEU A 51 -11.44 -5.62 -12.87
N VAL A 52 -10.94 -4.93 -13.89
CA VAL A 52 -11.65 -4.76 -15.17
C VAL A 52 -11.74 -6.08 -15.95
N ASN A 53 -10.73 -6.95 -15.82
CA ASN A 53 -10.62 -8.17 -16.62
C ASN A 53 -11.18 -9.43 -15.93
N LEU A 54 -11.43 -9.40 -14.63
CA LEU A 54 -11.91 -10.57 -13.88
C LEU A 54 -13.42 -10.46 -13.62
N ARG A 55 -14.19 -11.44 -14.11
CA ARG A 55 -15.64 -11.53 -13.86
C ARG A 55 -15.92 -12.62 -12.83
N ALA A 56 -16.81 -12.32 -11.88
CA ALA A 56 -17.26 -13.30 -10.89
C ALA A 56 -18.34 -14.21 -11.49
N ASP A 57 -18.12 -15.51 -11.50
CA ASP A 57 -19.12 -16.54 -11.82
C ASP A 57 -19.54 -17.38 -10.59
N SER A 58 -18.96 -17.12 -9.43
CA SER A 58 -19.30 -17.72 -8.13
C SER A 58 -19.44 -16.68 -7.02
N ASP A 59 -20.23 -16.99 -5.99
CA ASP A 59 -20.43 -16.08 -4.85
C ASP A 59 -19.13 -15.85 -4.06
N LEU A 60 -18.28 -16.88 -3.96
CA LEU A 60 -16.96 -16.80 -3.31
C LEU A 60 -16.04 -15.81 -4.04
N ALA A 61 -15.97 -15.91 -5.37
CA ALA A 61 -15.18 -14.99 -6.17
C ALA A 61 -15.76 -13.57 -6.15
N ARG A 62 -17.09 -13.44 -6.17
CA ARG A 62 -17.78 -12.15 -6.08
C ARG A 62 -17.42 -11.42 -4.79
N GLN A 63 -17.46 -12.10 -3.65
CA GLN A 63 -17.13 -11.51 -2.36
C GLN A 63 -15.68 -10.99 -2.33
N ALA A 64 -14.72 -11.79 -2.80
CA ALA A 64 -13.32 -11.38 -2.86
C ALA A 64 -13.11 -10.21 -3.83
N LEU A 65 -13.83 -10.16 -4.96
CA LEU A 65 -13.77 -9.03 -5.89
C LEU A 65 -14.38 -7.74 -5.35
N VAL A 66 -15.42 -7.83 -4.51
CA VAL A 66 -15.95 -6.68 -3.76
C VAL A 66 -14.86 -6.14 -2.84
N ASP A 67 -14.22 -7.00 -2.06
CA ASP A 67 -13.14 -6.59 -1.14
C ASP A 67 -11.94 -5.97 -1.88
N ALA A 68 -11.59 -6.53 -3.05
CA ALA A 68 -10.57 -5.97 -3.92
C ALA A 68 -10.95 -4.57 -4.44
N THR A 69 -12.21 -4.37 -4.79
CA THR A 69 -12.74 -3.08 -5.26
C THR A 69 -12.72 -2.03 -4.14
N GLU A 70 -13.11 -2.41 -2.92
CA GLU A 70 -13.00 -1.53 -1.75
C GLU A 70 -11.57 -1.05 -1.53
N ARG A 71 -10.60 -1.98 -1.61
CA ARG A 71 -9.17 -1.65 -1.51
C ARG A 71 -8.67 -0.79 -2.66
N HIS A 72 -9.16 -1.00 -3.88
CA HIS A 72 -8.85 -0.12 -5.01
C HIS A 72 -9.34 1.31 -4.77
N GLN A 73 -10.58 1.50 -4.29
CA GLN A 73 -11.09 2.85 -3.99
C GLN A 73 -10.28 3.52 -2.86
N ALA A 74 -9.95 2.78 -1.81
CA ALA A 74 -9.10 3.27 -0.72
C ALA A 74 -7.70 3.68 -1.22
N ALA A 75 -7.05 2.83 -2.01
CA ALA A 75 -5.74 3.10 -2.60
C ALA A 75 -5.78 4.33 -3.51
N GLY A 76 -6.81 4.47 -4.35
CA GLY A 76 -6.98 5.64 -5.23
C GLY A 76 -7.15 6.94 -4.44
N GLY A 77 -7.98 6.93 -3.39
CA GLY A 77 -8.16 8.09 -2.50
C GLY A 77 -6.86 8.47 -1.77
N GLN A 78 -6.15 7.49 -1.22
CA GLN A 78 -4.84 7.70 -0.57
C GLN A 78 -3.81 8.24 -1.56
N LEU A 79 -3.72 7.67 -2.77
CA LEU A 79 -2.77 8.08 -3.79
C LEU A 79 -3.02 9.52 -4.26
N ALA A 80 -4.29 9.95 -4.35
CA ALA A 80 -4.66 11.30 -4.75
C ALA A 80 -4.28 12.35 -3.69
N GLN A 81 -4.28 11.99 -2.41
CA GLN A 81 -4.00 12.91 -1.29
C GLN A 81 -2.55 12.82 -0.79
N ALA A 82 -1.80 11.79 -1.16
CA ALA A 82 -0.45 11.53 -0.67
C ALA A 82 0.57 12.60 -1.09
N GLN A 83 1.30 13.12 -0.10
CA GLN A 83 2.37 14.11 -0.27
C GLN A 83 3.72 13.64 0.30
N THR A 84 3.73 12.55 1.08
CA THR A 84 4.93 12.01 1.72
C THR A 84 5.24 10.59 1.26
N VAL A 85 6.50 10.17 1.41
CA VAL A 85 6.94 8.80 1.12
C VAL A 85 6.09 7.77 1.88
N THR A 86 5.81 8.02 3.16
CA THR A 86 4.98 7.14 3.99
C THR A 86 3.56 7.03 3.46
N GLN A 87 2.93 8.15 3.06
CA GLN A 87 1.59 8.13 2.47
C GLN A 87 1.53 7.35 1.15
N PHE A 88 2.55 7.49 0.28
CA PHE A 88 2.63 6.66 -0.93
C PHE A 88 2.81 5.18 -0.61
N ARG A 89 3.64 4.83 0.38
CA ARG A 89 3.77 3.44 0.84
C ARG A 89 2.46 2.88 1.37
N LEU A 90 1.66 3.68 2.07
CA LEU A 90 0.34 3.26 2.54
C LEU A 90 -0.64 3.01 1.39
N ALA A 91 -0.65 3.88 0.37
CA ALA A 91 -1.42 3.66 -0.85
C ALA A 91 -1.00 2.37 -1.58
N ARG A 92 0.31 2.11 -1.64
CA ARG A 92 0.86 0.85 -2.16
C ARG A 92 0.37 -0.36 -1.36
N GLU A 93 0.42 -0.34 -0.03
CA GLU A 93 -0.07 -1.45 0.80
C GLU A 93 -1.55 -1.73 0.54
N SER A 94 -2.40 -0.69 0.47
CA SER A 94 -3.82 -0.86 0.11
C SER A 94 -4.00 -1.52 -1.26
N ALA A 95 -3.20 -1.13 -2.26
CA ALA A 95 -3.25 -1.76 -3.59
C ALA A 95 -2.81 -3.24 -3.55
N LEU A 96 -1.77 -3.56 -2.79
CA LEU A 96 -1.30 -4.95 -2.61
C LEU A 96 -2.35 -5.81 -1.89
N GLU A 97 -3.04 -5.28 -0.88
CA GLU A 97 -4.15 -5.96 -0.23
C GLU A 97 -5.28 -6.25 -1.22
N GLY A 98 -5.62 -5.27 -2.07
CA GLY A 98 -6.57 -5.46 -3.16
C GLY A 98 -6.15 -6.57 -4.12
N LEU A 99 -4.86 -6.64 -4.48
CA LEU A 99 -4.33 -7.71 -5.32
C LEU A 99 -4.36 -9.07 -4.64
N ALA A 100 -4.20 -9.14 -3.32
CA ALA A 100 -4.36 -10.38 -2.56
C ALA A 100 -5.82 -10.88 -2.62
N TYR A 101 -6.80 -9.97 -2.58
CA TYR A 101 -8.21 -10.31 -2.79
C TYR A 101 -8.50 -10.75 -4.23
N VAL A 102 -7.92 -10.10 -5.24
CA VAL A 102 -7.98 -10.56 -6.64
C VAL A 102 -7.42 -11.99 -6.76
N ARG A 103 -6.27 -12.27 -6.14
CA ARG A 103 -5.67 -13.61 -6.10
C ARG A 103 -6.62 -14.62 -5.49
N ALA A 104 -7.26 -14.27 -4.36
CA ALA A 104 -8.25 -15.12 -3.70
C ALA A 104 -9.49 -15.37 -4.58
N ALA A 105 -9.95 -14.37 -5.34
CA ALA A 105 -11.01 -14.53 -6.32
C ALA A 105 -10.62 -15.48 -7.44
N ARG A 106 -9.41 -15.33 -8.01
CA ARG A 106 -8.89 -16.24 -9.06
C ARG A 106 -8.84 -17.69 -8.57
N ILE A 107 -8.40 -17.92 -7.33
CA ILE A 107 -8.40 -19.25 -6.71
C ILE A 107 -9.82 -19.80 -6.56
N ALA A 108 -10.79 -18.96 -6.13
CA ALA A 108 -12.18 -19.38 -6.02
C ALA A 108 -12.81 -19.73 -7.39
N LEU A 109 -12.31 -19.14 -8.47
CA LEU A 109 -12.67 -19.45 -9.86
C LEU A 109 -11.90 -20.65 -10.44
N GLY A 110 -10.98 -21.26 -9.68
CA GLY A 110 -10.11 -22.32 -10.19
C GLY A 110 -9.10 -21.85 -11.24
N LEU A 111 -8.81 -20.55 -11.28
CA LEU A 111 -7.84 -19.94 -12.19
C LEU A 111 -6.44 -19.92 -11.57
N ASP A 112 -5.43 -19.78 -12.41
CA ASP A 112 -4.07 -19.46 -11.97
C ASP A 112 -4.09 -18.21 -11.05
N PRO A 113 -3.59 -18.26 -9.81
CA PRO A 113 -3.59 -17.12 -8.88
C PRO A 113 -2.87 -15.88 -9.43
N GLY A 114 -1.99 -16.06 -10.41
CA GLY A 114 -1.11 -15.02 -10.96
C GLY A 114 0.21 -14.94 -10.19
N PRO A 115 1.09 -14.00 -10.59
CA PRO A 115 2.45 -13.95 -10.05
C PRO A 115 2.45 -13.48 -8.60
N GLU A 116 3.43 -13.97 -7.85
CA GLU A 116 3.59 -13.68 -6.42
C GLU A 116 3.63 -12.17 -6.13
N LEU A 117 3.02 -11.80 -5.02
CA LEU A 117 2.92 -10.42 -4.57
C LEU A 117 3.98 -10.16 -3.50
N PRO A 118 4.52 -8.93 -3.41
CA PRO A 118 5.28 -8.52 -2.25
C PRO A 118 4.50 -8.79 -0.96
N PRO A 119 5.16 -9.28 0.11
CA PRO A 119 4.48 -9.56 1.36
C PRO A 119 3.97 -8.27 1.99
N LEU A 120 2.71 -8.29 2.42
CA LEU A 120 2.07 -7.17 3.11
C LEU A 120 2.77 -6.87 4.43
N ALA A 121 2.96 -5.60 4.75
CA ALA A 121 3.57 -5.18 6.02
C ALA A 121 2.84 -5.75 7.24
N SER A 122 1.51 -5.87 7.16
CA SER A 122 0.67 -6.46 8.21
C SER A 122 0.87 -7.97 8.38
N ALA A 123 1.21 -8.70 7.31
CA ALA A 123 1.20 -10.16 7.29
C ALA A 123 2.61 -10.81 7.34
N GLN A 124 3.69 -10.02 7.24
CA GLN A 124 5.08 -10.51 7.10
C GLN A 124 5.50 -11.55 8.15
N SER A 125 4.97 -11.50 9.37
CA SER A 125 5.35 -12.37 10.50
C SER A 125 4.28 -13.40 10.89
N VAL A 126 3.16 -13.46 10.18
CA VAL A 126 1.94 -14.11 10.67
C VAL A 126 1.67 -15.47 10.00
N GLY A 127 2.26 -15.71 8.83
CA GLY A 127 2.13 -16.97 8.10
C GLY A 127 0.77 -17.17 7.44
N SER A 128 0.50 -18.39 6.98
CA SER A 128 -0.74 -18.79 6.30
C SER A 128 -1.34 -20.07 6.88
N ILE A 129 -2.65 -20.22 6.75
CA ILE A 129 -3.39 -21.43 7.13
C ILE A 129 -3.03 -22.54 6.15
N ALA A 130 -2.49 -23.64 6.66
CA ALA A 130 -2.10 -24.79 5.85
C ALA A 130 -3.20 -25.86 5.74
N GLU A 131 -4.03 -26.00 6.78
CA GLU A 131 -5.04 -27.06 6.91
C GLU A 131 -6.39 -26.49 7.33
N GLU A 132 -7.46 -27.19 6.98
CA GLU A 132 -8.79 -26.85 7.46
C GLU A 132 -8.91 -27.18 8.95
N GLN A 133 -9.39 -26.21 9.75
CA GLN A 133 -9.55 -26.37 11.19
C GLN A 133 -10.86 -25.74 11.65
N ASP A 134 -11.57 -26.45 12.52
CA ASP A 134 -12.72 -25.92 13.25
C ASP A 134 -12.26 -25.49 14.64
N LEU A 135 -12.29 -24.19 14.91
CA LEU A 135 -11.84 -23.60 16.18
C LEU A 135 -13.02 -23.35 17.13
N GLY A 136 -14.18 -23.96 16.85
CA GLY A 136 -15.42 -23.82 17.61
C GLY A 136 -16.15 -22.50 17.33
N ALA A 137 -15.47 -21.36 17.51
CA ALA A 137 -16.04 -20.04 17.24
C ALA A 137 -16.06 -19.67 15.75
N TYR A 138 -15.12 -20.21 14.97
CA TYR A 138 -15.01 -20.01 13.53
C TYR A 138 -14.21 -21.16 12.90
N ARG A 139 -14.41 -21.35 11.59
CA ARG A 139 -13.66 -22.30 10.77
C ARG A 139 -12.63 -21.55 9.93
N VAL A 140 -11.50 -22.19 9.68
CA VAL A 140 -10.44 -21.69 8.83
C VAL A 140 -10.00 -22.74 7.81
N GLY A 141 -9.41 -22.30 6.70
CA GLY A 141 -8.82 -23.19 5.72
C GLY A 141 -7.92 -22.51 4.69
N PRO A 142 -7.11 -23.30 3.95
CA PRO A 142 -6.21 -22.80 2.91
C PRO A 142 -6.93 -22.47 1.59
N ARG A 143 -8.17 -22.94 1.41
CA ARG A 143 -8.93 -22.83 0.16
C ARG A 143 -10.33 -22.24 0.41
N PRO A 144 -10.90 -21.57 -0.61
CA PRO A 144 -12.27 -21.06 -0.52
C PRO A 144 -13.25 -22.23 -0.51
N THR A 145 -14.18 -22.22 0.44
CA THR A 145 -15.30 -23.17 0.52
C THR A 145 -16.57 -22.43 0.94
N PRO A 146 -17.77 -23.01 0.76
CA PRO A 146 -18.99 -22.44 1.34
C PRO A 146 -18.93 -22.25 2.86
N ALA A 147 -18.10 -23.03 3.57
CA ALA A 147 -17.92 -22.91 5.01
C ALA A 147 -16.89 -21.84 5.42
N THR A 148 -15.99 -21.45 4.51
CA THR A 148 -14.94 -20.44 4.72
C THR A 148 -14.92 -19.45 3.55
N PRO A 149 -15.98 -18.62 3.38
CA PRO A 149 -16.12 -17.84 2.17
C PRO A 149 -15.28 -16.55 2.17
N TYR A 150 -14.73 -16.14 3.30
CA TYR A 150 -14.05 -14.86 3.45
C TYR A 150 -12.54 -15.03 3.47
N TYR A 151 -11.86 -14.48 2.46
CA TYR A 151 -10.41 -14.40 2.48
C TYR A 151 -9.93 -13.28 3.42
N TYR A 152 -8.89 -13.56 4.19
CA TYR A 152 -8.15 -12.58 4.98
C TYR A 152 -6.69 -12.63 4.55
N PRO A 153 -6.07 -11.49 4.17
CA PRO A 153 -4.70 -11.46 3.69
C PRO A 153 -3.63 -11.67 4.79
N GLY A 154 -4.05 -11.81 6.05
CA GLY A 154 -3.15 -11.94 7.20
C GLY A 154 -2.92 -10.59 7.90
N GLY A 155 -2.63 -10.64 9.20
CA GLY A 155 -2.46 -9.43 10.00
C GLY A 155 -2.54 -9.65 11.50
N TYR A 156 -2.80 -8.56 12.22
CA TYR A 156 -2.98 -8.58 13.65
C TYR A 156 -4.36 -8.03 14.02
N GLN A 157 -5.07 -8.72 14.90
CA GLN A 157 -6.30 -8.21 15.51
C GLN A 157 -6.14 -8.19 17.03
N ASN A 158 -6.32 -7.02 17.64
CA ASN A 158 -6.18 -6.83 19.09
C ASN A 158 -4.86 -7.41 19.63
N GLY A 159 -3.76 -7.22 18.89
CA GLY A 159 -2.44 -7.76 19.21
C GLY A 159 -2.24 -9.25 18.92
N ARG A 160 -3.27 -9.98 18.50
CA ARG A 160 -3.17 -11.41 18.16
C ARG A 160 -2.82 -11.60 16.68
N PRO A 161 -1.81 -12.43 16.35
CA PRO A 161 -1.49 -12.78 14.98
C PRO A 161 -2.64 -13.60 14.36
N MET A 162 -3.08 -13.20 13.18
CA MET A 162 -4.14 -13.85 12.40
C MET A 162 -3.60 -14.23 11.01
N PRO A 163 -3.37 -15.53 10.74
CA PRO A 163 -2.73 -15.98 9.50
C PRO A 163 -3.54 -15.65 8.25
N ALA A 164 -2.86 -15.57 7.11
CA ALA A 164 -3.53 -15.45 5.83
C ALA A 164 -4.31 -16.73 5.51
N GLY A 165 -5.52 -16.59 4.97
CA GLY A 165 -6.33 -17.74 4.56
C GLY A 165 -7.82 -17.42 4.54
N TYR A 166 -8.64 -18.46 4.49
CA TYR A 166 -10.08 -18.35 4.39
C TYR A 166 -10.75 -18.63 5.73
N TYR A 167 -11.76 -17.84 6.07
CA TYR A 167 -12.46 -17.88 7.35
C TYR A 167 -13.97 -17.96 7.15
N SER A 168 -14.67 -18.54 8.13
CA SER A 168 -16.13 -18.64 8.14
C SER A 168 -16.83 -17.31 8.46
N THR A 169 -16.19 -16.40 9.18
CA THR A 169 -16.76 -15.12 9.59
C THR A 169 -15.79 -13.95 9.31
N PRO A 170 -16.27 -12.80 8.80
CA PRO A 170 -15.42 -11.67 8.45
C PRO A 170 -15.34 -10.65 9.60
N TRP A 171 -15.04 -11.10 10.82
CA TRP A 171 -15.04 -10.24 12.02
C TRP A 171 -14.08 -9.04 11.94
N TRP A 172 -13.06 -9.10 11.09
CA TRP A 172 -12.16 -7.96 10.85
C TRP A 172 -12.85 -6.84 10.08
N LYS A 173 -13.83 -7.16 9.23
CA LYS A 173 -14.59 -6.15 8.45
C LYS A 173 -15.51 -5.34 9.35
N THR A 174 -16.13 -5.97 10.36
CA THR A 174 -16.93 -5.25 11.35
C THR A 174 -16.07 -4.37 12.25
N ALA A 175 -14.87 -4.81 12.60
CA ALA A 175 -13.89 -3.97 13.32
C ALA A 175 -13.43 -2.77 12.48
N LEU A 176 -13.24 -2.94 11.17
CA LEU A 176 -12.97 -1.85 10.22
C LEU A 176 -14.13 -0.83 10.15
N ALA A 177 -15.37 -1.31 10.02
CA ALA A 177 -16.55 -0.45 10.00
C ALA A 177 -16.77 0.32 11.31
N ALA A 178 -16.34 -0.24 12.44
CA ALA A 178 -16.39 0.40 13.76
C ALA A 178 -15.18 1.33 14.05
N GLY A 179 -14.23 1.47 13.12
CA GLY A 179 -13.01 2.28 13.33
C GLY A 179 -11.98 1.65 14.28
N ALA A 180 -12.14 0.38 14.64
CA ALA A 180 -11.34 -0.30 15.66
C ALA A 180 -10.21 -1.18 15.08
N GLY A 181 -10.07 -1.29 13.76
CA GLY A 181 -9.09 -2.16 13.11
C GLY A 181 -8.37 -1.52 11.92
N THR A 182 -7.04 -1.63 11.91
CA THR A 182 -6.06 -1.23 10.88
C THR A 182 -5.55 0.21 10.91
N LEU A 183 -4.26 0.33 10.62
CA LEU A 183 -3.52 1.58 10.43
C LEU A 183 -4.19 2.50 9.39
N GLY A 184 -4.94 1.96 8.42
CA GLY A 184 -5.71 2.76 7.46
C GLY A 184 -6.83 3.58 8.11
N GLY A 185 -7.47 3.05 9.16
CA GLY A 185 -8.46 3.78 9.96
C GLY A 185 -7.83 4.92 10.75
N MET A 186 -6.69 4.67 11.41
CA MET A 186 -5.95 5.73 12.13
C MET A 186 -5.43 6.82 11.20
N LEU A 187 -4.97 6.50 9.99
CA LEU A 187 -4.48 7.50 9.04
C LEU A 187 -5.61 8.32 8.44
N LEU A 188 -6.77 7.71 8.14
CA LEU A 188 -7.96 8.46 7.75
C LEU A 188 -8.47 9.32 8.90
N PHE A 189 -8.49 8.81 10.14
CA PHE A 189 -8.91 9.54 11.33
C PHE A 189 -7.96 10.70 11.67
N ASP A 190 -6.64 10.49 11.58
CA ASP A 190 -5.61 11.51 11.79
C ASP A 190 -5.61 12.56 10.66
N SER A 191 -5.94 12.17 9.41
CA SER A 191 -6.15 13.14 8.33
C SER A 191 -7.44 13.96 8.49
N LEU A 192 -8.50 13.36 9.04
CA LEU A 192 -9.78 14.03 9.30
C LEU A 192 -9.69 14.99 10.49
N LEU A 193 -8.97 14.62 11.55
CA LEU A 193 -8.77 15.45 12.74
C LEU A 193 -7.60 16.45 12.59
N GLY A 194 -6.55 16.07 11.88
CA GLY A 194 -5.44 16.95 11.53
C GLY A 194 -5.85 18.10 10.60
N GLY A 195 -6.88 17.89 9.76
CA GLY A 195 -7.46 18.92 8.90
C GLY A 195 -8.36 19.93 9.62
N ILE A 196 -8.87 19.62 10.82
CA ILE A 196 -9.78 20.50 11.59
C ILE A 196 -8.99 21.48 12.50
N GLY A 197 -7.66 21.37 12.56
CA GLY A 197 -6.85 22.01 13.61
C GLY A 197 -6.14 23.33 13.31
N HIS A 198 -6.10 23.88 12.08
CA HIS A 198 -5.23 25.04 11.77
C HIS A 198 -5.90 26.14 10.91
N HIS A 199 -7.05 26.65 11.35
CA HIS A 199 -7.53 27.96 10.91
C HIS A 199 -7.90 28.84 12.11
N HIS A 200 -6.88 29.41 12.75
CA HIS A 200 -7.04 30.68 13.46
C HIS A 200 -6.07 31.69 12.83
N GLY A 201 -6.50 32.22 11.68
CA GLY A 201 -5.87 33.39 11.08
C GLY A 201 -6.19 34.59 11.96
N GLY A 202 -5.21 35.03 12.75
CA GLY A 202 -5.22 36.38 13.29
C GLY A 202 -4.78 37.35 12.20
N PRO A 203 -5.54 38.42 11.92
CA PRO A 203 -4.99 39.57 11.22
C PRO A 203 -4.58 40.63 12.25
N GLY A 204 -3.28 40.92 12.31
CA GLY A 204 -2.83 42.28 12.60
C GLY A 204 -2.22 42.88 11.33
N PRO A 205 -1.81 44.16 11.30
CA PRO A 205 -2.22 45.32 12.09
C PRO A 205 -2.88 46.39 11.18
N PHE A 206 -3.68 47.30 11.73
CA PHE A 206 -4.02 48.57 11.07
C PHE A 206 -3.85 49.72 12.06
N ASP A 207 -2.80 50.50 11.84
CA ASP A 207 -2.63 51.85 12.35
C ASP A 207 -3.65 52.79 11.70
N GLY A 208 -4.20 53.74 12.47
CA GLY A 208 -5.07 54.80 11.93
C GLY A 208 -5.87 55.56 12.99
N ASP A 209 -5.36 56.74 13.32
CA ASP A 209 -5.81 57.76 14.27
C ASP A 209 -7.26 58.29 14.19
N PHE A 210 -7.60 59.09 15.24
CA PHE A 210 -8.55 60.22 15.32
C PHE A 210 -10.04 59.95 15.62
N LEU A 211 -10.41 60.02 16.92
CA LEU A 211 -11.25 61.05 17.60
C LEU A 211 -11.92 60.47 18.85
#